data_AF-A0A554VPG2-F1
#
_entry.id   AF-A0A554VPG2-F1
#
_cell.length_a   1.000
_cell.length_b   1.000
_cell.length_c   1.000
_cell.angle_alpha   90.00
_cell.angle_beta   90.00
_cell.angle_gamma   90.00
#
_symmetry.space_group_name_H-M   'P 1'
#
loop_
_entity.id
_entity.type
_entity.pdbx_description
1 polymer ?
#
loop_
_entity_poly.entity_id
_entity_poly.type
_entity_poly.pdbx_seq_one_letter_code
_entity_poly.pdbx_strand_id
1 'polypeptide(L)'
;MTQQFNIRRIGNFIYRDIVLLRNTIITTLSVVGALLLFFFLYDLRGDHIISEEEFASNFMKFYVVLGILFTFSIFREAHHKKSNLFYFSLPISSYERVTAIWLTTSALYTLLFSVFGFLIGQVAIVLGSMFSETNFHLLPIFSESYWQGVTFYFFIQPTFLLGAILFTKNRIIKTLLFVVLLVFGLFIFNGILFSIFNIGYDIFSEDQIVSNAFSLAREDFSGIGIFLFVIIMVPVMLLAAYFKIIEKEV
;
A
#
# COMPACT_ATOMS: atom_id res chain seq x y z
N MET A 1 27.04 20.09 -11.92
CA MET A 1 27.44 18.84 -12.61
C MET A 1 26.20 18.02 -12.84
N THR A 2 25.82 17.77 -14.10
CA THR A 2 24.67 16.95 -14.47
C THR A 2 24.89 15.51 -14.04
N GLN A 3 24.36 15.12 -12.88
CA GLN A 3 24.32 13.72 -12.47
C GLN A 3 23.40 12.98 -13.45
N GLN A 4 24.00 12.26 -14.40
CA GLN A 4 23.29 11.39 -15.33
C GLN A 4 22.59 10.27 -14.54
N PHE A 5 21.31 10.06 -14.85
CA PHE A 5 20.49 8.99 -14.30
C PHE A 5 21.18 7.64 -14.54
N ASN A 6 21.49 6.90 -13.47
CA ASN A 6 22.18 5.63 -13.58
C ASN A 6 21.40 4.51 -12.89
N ILE A 7 20.79 3.64 -13.71
CA ILE A 7 20.01 2.49 -13.25
C ILE A 7 20.81 1.53 -12.37
N ARG A 8 22.13 1.44 -12.55
CA ARG A 8 23.00 0.57 -11.74
C ARG A 8 23.13 1.09 -10.31
N ARG A 9 23.11 2.41 -10.10
CA ARG A 9 23.12 3.02 -8.76
C ARG A 9 21.81 2.74 -8.02
N ILE A 10 20.68 2.84 -8.73
CA ILE A 10 19.37 2.47 -8.21
C ILE A 10 19.37 1.00 -7.75
N GLY A 11 19.77 0.07 -8.63
CA GLY A 11 19.81 -1.36 -8.30
C GLY A 11 20.69 -1.68 -7.08
N ASN A 12 21.88 -1.08 -7.02
CA ASN A 12 22.78 -1.26 -5.87
C ASN A 12 22.20 -0.71 -4.56
N PHE A 13 21.47 0.41 -4.63
CA PHE A 13 20.81 1.00 -3.47
C PHE A 13 19.66 0.11 -2.97
N ILE A 14 18.83 -0.41 -3.89
CA ILE A 14 17.77 -1.37 -3.58
C ILE A 14 18.35 -2.62 -2.91
N TYR A 15 19.40 -3.21 -3.51
CA TYR A 15 20.07 -4.39 -2.96
C TYR A 15 20.57 -4.16 -1.53
N ARG A 16 21.22 -3.02 -1.30
CA ARG A 16 21.72 -2.65 0.02
C ARG A 16 20.61 -2.54 1.06
N ASP A 17 19.53 -1.83 0.73
CA ASP A 17 18.40 -1.63 1.67
C ASP A 17 17.73 -2.96 2.04
N ILE A 18 17.60 -3.89 1.08
CA ILE A 18 17.09 -5.25 1.32
C ILE A 18 18.02 -6.04 2.23
N VAL A 19 19.34 -6.01 1.97
CA VAL A 19 20.33 -6.72 2.80
C VAL A 19 20.29 -6.21 4.24
N LEU A 20 20.16 -4.90 4.42
CA LEU A 20 20.10 -4.27 5.73
C LEU A 20 18.85 -4.66 6.52
N LEU A 21 17.72 -4.75 5.84
CA LEU A 21 16.44 -5.13 6.43
C LEU A 21 16.18 -6.64 6.40
N ARG A 22 17.12 -7.47 5.93
CA ARG A 22 16.93 -8.91 5.72
C ARG A 22 16.34 -9.62 6.94
N ASN A 23 16.89 -9.38 8.12
CA ASN A 23 16.41 -10.04 9.34
C ASN A 23 14.98 -9.62 9.67
N THR A 24 14.66 -8.33 9.54
CA THR A 24 13.30 -7.82 9.73
C THR A 24 12.34 -8.44 8.72
N ILE A 25 12.71 -8.45 7.44
CA ILE A 25 11.91 -9.05 6.35
C ILE A 25 11.62 -10.52 6.64
N ILE A 26 12.63 -11.32 6.99
CA ILE A 26 12.47 -12.75 7.30
C ILE A 26 11.54 -12.93 8.50
N THR A 27 11.77 -12.21 9.61
CA THR A 27 10.93 -12.35 10.81
C THR A 27 9.47 -11.98 10.53
N THR A 28 9.25 -10.90 9.76
CA THR A 28 7.91 -10.44 9.40
C THR A 28 7.22 -11.43 8.46
N LEU A 29 7.91 -11.91 7.43
CA LEU A 29 7.37 -12.92 6.52
C LEU A 29 7.03 -14.22 7.26
N SER A 30 7.87 -14.69 8.18
CA SER A 30 7.58 -15.90 8.96
C SER A 30 6.32 -15.76 9.80
N VAL A 31 6.16 -14.65 10.54
CA VAL A 31 4.97 -14.40 11.37
C VAL A 31 3.72 -14.28 10.51
N VAL A 32 3.80 -13.50 9.44
CA VAL A 32 2.67 -13.28 8.52
C VAL A 32 2.32 -14.55 7.79
N GLY A 33 3.31 -15.35 7.41
CA GLY A 33 3.10 -16.63 6.75
C GLY A 33 2.36 -17.62 7.64
N ALA A 34 2.72 -17.68 8.93
CA ALA A 34 1.98 -18.49 9.89
C ALA A 34 0.53 -18.00 10.06
N LEU A 35 0.31 -16.68 10.12
CA LEU A 35 -1.04 -16.12 10.20
C LEU A 35 -1.86 -16.39 8.94
N LEU A 36 -1.31 -16.13 7.75
CA LEU A 36 -1.96 -16.41 6.47
C LEU A 36 -2.33 -17.88 6.34
N LEU A 37 -1.42 -18.79 6.71
CA LEU A 37 -1.67 -20.22 6.72
C LEU A 37 -2.85 -20.55 7.65
N PHE A 38 -2.88 -19.97 8.86
CA PHE A 38 -3.99 -20.17 9.79
C PHE A 38 -5.32 -19.68 9.22
N PHE A 39 -5.36 -18.50 8.58
CA PHE A 39 -6.57 -17.97 7.94
C PHE A 39 -7.04 -18.88 6.80
N PHE A 40 -6.15 -19.30 5.90
CA PHE A 40 -6.54 -20.18 4.80
C PHE A 40 -7.02 -21.56 5.27
N LEU A 41 -6.41 -22.12 6.32
CA LEU A 41 -6.91 -23.36 6.93
C LEU A 41 -8.29 -23.17 7.57
N TYR A 42 -8.56 -22.00 8.13
CA TYR A 42 -9.87 -21.68 8.69
C TYR A 42 -10.93 -21.60 7.59
N ASP A 43 -10.64 -20.93 6.48
CA ASP A 43 -11.55 -20.81 5.34
C ASP A 43 -11.87 -22.19 4.72
N LEU A 44 -10.87 -23.07 4.64
CA LEU A 44 -11.02 -24.44 4.12
C LEU A 44 -11.97 -25.33 4.93
N ARG A 45 -12.28 -24.98 6.17
CA ARG A 45 -13.17 -25.78 7.04
C ARG A 45 -14.63 -25.74 6.59
N GLY A 46 -15.08 -24.66 5.96
CA GLY A 46 -16.46 -24.49 5.52
C GLY A 46 -16.71 -25.20 4.19
N ASP A 47 -16.12 -24.65 3.13
CA ASP A 47 -16.55 -24.94 1.76
C ASP A 47 -15.63 -25.91 1.01
N HIS A 48 -14.58 -26.42 1.67
CA HIS A 48 -13.63 -27.40 1.13
C HIS A 48 -12.90 -26.92 -0.14
N ILE A 49 -13.00 -25.62 -0.44
CA ILE A 49 -12.38 -24.90 -1.56
C ILE A 49 -12.11 -23.47 -1.04
N ILE A 50 -10.98 -22.87 -1.44
CA ILE A 50 -10.72 -21.46 -1.17
C ILE A 50 -11.26 -20.66 -2.35
N SER A 51 -12.26 -19.82 -2.10
CA SER A 51 -12.80 -18.94 -3.14
C SER A 51 -11.81 -17.81 -3.50
N GLU A 52 -11.97 -17.22 -4.68
CA GLU A 52 -11.11 -16.12 -5.12
C GLU A 52 -11.22 -14.89 -4.20
N GLU A 53 -12.43 -14.66 -3.67
CA GLU A 53 -12.72 -13.53 -2.78
C GLU A 53 -12.08 -13.70 -1.41
N GLU A 54 -12.12 -14.92 -0.83
CA GLU A 54 -11.49 -15.22 0.45
C GLU A 54 -9.97 -15.08 0.37
N PHE A 55 -9.37 -15.61 -0.70
CA PHE A 55 -7.94 -15.44 -0.95
C PHE A 55 -7.57 -13.97 -1.05
N ALA A 56 -8.26 -13.21 -1.90
CA ALA A 56 -7.99 -11.79 -2.11
C ALA A 56 -8.20 -10.97 -0.82
N SER A 57 -9.26 -11.25 -0.06
CA SER A 57 -9.57 -10.57 1.20
C SER A 57 -8.48 -10.79 2.25
N ASN A 58 -8.08 -12.05 2.46
CA ASN A 58 -7.04 -12.37 3.44
C ASN A 58 -5.66 -11.87 2.98
N PHE A 59 -5.34 -12.00 1.70
CA PHE A 59 -4.12 -11.42 1.12
C PHE A 59 -4.05 -9.91 1.34
N MET A 60 -5.11 -9.18 1.00
CA MET A 60 -5.14 -7.71 1.03
C MET A 60 -4.96 -7.15 2.45
N LYS A 61 -5.56 -7.77 3.47
CA LYS A 61 -5.43 -7.38 4.88
C LYS A 61 -3.96 -7.28 5.31
N PHE A 62 -3.17 -8.31 4.99
CA PHE A 62 -1.75 -8.34 5.34
C PHE A 62 -0.91 -7.52 4.37
N TYR A 63 -1.19 -7.62 3.08
CA TYR A 63 -0.45 -6.94 2.02
C TYR A 63 -0.40 -5.42 2.21
N VAL A 64 -1.53 -4.77 2.51
CA VAL A 64 -1.56 -3.31 2.70
C VAL A 64 -0.81 -2.89 3.96
N VAL A 65 -1.10 -3.54 5.10
CA VAL A 65 -0.51 -3.20 6.40
C VAL A 65 1.00 -3.36 6.36
N LEU A 66 1.49 -4.48 5.83
CA LEU A 66 2.92 -4.78 5.77
C LEU A 66 3.65 -3.89 4.78
N GLY A 67 3.04 -3.56 3.64
CA GLY A 67 3.64 -2.65 2.67
C GLY A 67 3.84 -1.26 3.25
N ILE A 68 2.88 -0.79 4.05
CA ILE A 68 3.00 0.47 4.80
C ILE A 68 4.13 0.37 5.83
N LEU A 69 4.14 -0.66 6.68
CA LEU A 69 5.18 -0.84 7.71
C LEU A 69 6.59 -0.98 7.11
N PHE A 70 6.70 -1.67 5.97
CA PHE A 70 7.94 -1.83 5.22
C PHE A 70 8.46 -0.48 4.70
N THR A 71 7.57 0.36 4.17
CA THR A 71 7.91 1.73 3.73
C THR A 71 8.52 2.55 4.88
N PHE A 72 7.92 2.53 6.07
CA PHE A 72 8.49 3.22 7.24
C PHE A 72 9.81 2.62 7.74
N SER A 73 10.03 1.33 7.51
CA SER A 73 11.24 0.62 7.93
C SER A 73 12.45 0.98 7.06
N ILE A 74 12.26 1.19 5.75
CA ILE A 74 13.31 1.68 4.84
C ILE A 74 13.85 3.03 5.28
N PHE A 75 12.98 3.94 5.71
CA PHE A 75 13.41 5.25 6.22
C PHE A 75 13.93 5.19 7.67
N ARG A 76 14.19 4.02 8.27
CA ARG A 76 14.71 3.98 9.65
C ARG A 76 16.10 4.62 9.76
N GLU A 77 16.98 4.41 8.78
CA GLU A 77 18.34 4.97 8.80
C GLU A 77 18.37 6.49 8.61
N ALA A 78 17.52 7.00 7.72
CA ALA A 78 17.39 8.42 7.38
C ALA A 78 16.91 9.30 8.55
N HIS A 79 16.40 8.69 9.62
CA HIS A 79 15.91 9.41 10.79
C HIS A 79 16.75 9.14 12.04
N HIS A 80 17.71 8.23 11.97
CA HIS A 80 18.53 7.87 13.11
C HIS A 80 19.82 8.71 13.13
N LYS A 81 20.03 9.46 14.21
CA LYS A 81 21.06 10.52 14.31
C LYS A 81 22.48 10.08 13.91
N LYS A 82 22.83 8.82 14.18
CA LYS A 82 24.17 8.27 13.87
C LYS A 82 24.32 7.77 12.42
N SER A 83 23.24 7.27 11.82
CA SER A 83 23.27 6.69 10.46
C SER A 83 22.84 7.69 9.40
N ASN A 84 22.20 8.79 9.79
CA ASN A 84 21.67 9.77 8.85
C ASN A 84 22.75 10.38 7.94
N LEU A 85 23.90 10.73 8.52
CA LEU A 85 25.05 11.25 7.78
C LEU A 85 25.57 10.25 6.74
N PHE A 86 25.65 8.97 7.10
CA PHE A 86 26.03 7.90 6.18
C PHE A 86 24.98 7.62 5.11
N TYR A 87 23.70 7.83 5.44
CA TYR A 87 22.61 7.65 4.50
C TYR A 87 22.60 8.73 3.41
N PHE A 88 22.84 9.99 3.78
CA PHE A 88 22.87 11.10 2.82
C PHE A 88 24.21 11.26 2.08
N SER A 89 25.31 10.72 2.62
CA SER A 89 26.63 10.76 1.95
C SER A 89 26.81 9.76 0.80
N LEU A 90 25.83 8.89 0.57
CA LEU A 90 25.89 7.92 -0.53
C LEU A 90 25.91 8.63 -1.88
N PRO A 91 26.66 8.11 -2.87
CA PRO A 91 26.74 8.69 -4.21
C PRO A 91 25.50 8.35 -5.06
N ILE A 92 24.31 8.69 -4.55
CA ILE A 92 23.02 8.54 -5.21
C ILE A 92 22.32 9.89 -5.22
N SER A 93 21.76 10.26 -6.37
CA SER A 93 21.01 11.51 -6.46
C SER A 93 19.70 11.44 -5.66
N SER A 94 19.15 12.57 -5.27
CA SER A 94 17.88 12.62 -4.55
C SER A 94 16.72 12.05 -5.40
N TYR A 95 16.77 12.21 -6.74
CA TYR A 95 15.77 11.62 -7.64
C TYR A 95 15.91 10.09 -7.76
N GLU A 96 17.13 9.57 -7.92
CA GLU A 96 17.41 8.12 -7.97
C GLU A 96 16.95 7.45 -6.68
N ARG A 97 17.14 8.13 -5.54
CA ARG A 97 16.71 7.64 -4.22
C ARG A 97 15.19 7.50 -4.12
N VAL A 98 14.43 8.52 -4.53
CA VAL A 98 12.96 8.43 -4.53
C VAL A 98 12.49 7.30 -5.45
N THR A 99 13.03 7.22 -6.67
CA THR A 99 12.68 6.17 -7.63
C THR A 99 13.01 4.79 -7.09
N ALA A 100 14.20 4.60 -6.49
CA ALA A 100 14.62 3.33 -5.89
C ALA A 100 13.69 2.89 -4.77
N ILE A 101 13.35 3.79 -3.84
CA ILE A 101 12.47 3.48 -2.71
C ILE A 101 11.05 3.20 -3.19
N TRP A 102 10.55 3.99 -4.13
CA TRP A 102 9.22 3.78 -4.72
C TRP A 102 9.14 2.42 -5.42
N LEU A 103 10.10 2.07 -6.28
CA LEU A 103 10.15 0.75 -6.94
C LEU A 103 10.26 -0.41 -5.94
N THR A 104 11.02 -0.22 -4.87
CA THR A 104 11.21 -1.26 -3.83
C THR A 104 9.93 -1.49 -3.04
N THR A 105 9.27 -0.43 -2.62
CA THR A 105 8.07 -0.48 -1.77
C THR A 105 6.78 -0.74 -2.56
N SER A 106 6.75 -0.46 -3.85
CA SER A 106 5.60 -0.74 -4.72
C SER A 106 5.82 -2.01 -5.53
N ALA A 107 6.56 -1.95 -6.64
CA ALA A 107 6.69 -3.05 -7.59
C ALA A 107 7.36 -4.30 -7.00
N LEU A 108 8.54 -4.16 -6.39
CA LEU A 108 9.28 -5.31 -5.86
C LEU A 108 8.56 -5.95 -4.66
N TYR A 109 8.02 -5.12 -3.77
CA TYR A 109 7.20 -5.58 -2.66
C TYR A 109 5.97 -6.36 -3.14
N THR A 110 5.20 -5.80 -4.09
CA THR A 110 4.04 -6.48 -4.69
C THR A 110 4.44 -7.85 -5.22
N LEU A 111 5.48 -7.91 -6.06
CA LEU A 111 5.91 -9.16 -6.69
C LEU A 111 6.27 -10.21 -5.63
N LEU A 112 7.13 -9.86 -4.68
CA LEU A 112 7.59 -10.80 -3.65
C LEU A 112 6.47 -11.25 -2.74
N PHE A 113 5.59 -10.34 -2.32
CA PHE A 113 4.49 -10.68 -1.42
C PHE A 113 3.43 -11.54 -2.12
N SER A 114 3.13 -11.28 -3.40
CA SER A 114 2.21 -12.10 -4.18
C SER A 114 2.73 -13.52 -4.40
N VAL A 115 4.01 -13.67 -4.73
CA VAL A 115 4.64 -15.01 -4.82
C VAL A 115 4.59 -15.72 -3.47
N PHE A 116 4.89 -15.02 -2.38
CA PHE A 116 4.85 -15.58 -1.03
C PHE A 116 3.44 -16.01 -0.61
N GLY A 117 2.45 -15.15 -0.81
CA GLY A 117 1.04 -15.42 -0.51
C GLY A 117 0.51 -16.62 -1.30
N PHE A 118 0.88 -16.73 -2.58
CA PHE A 118 0.56 -17.90 -3.39
C PHE A 118 1.15 -19.19 -2.82
N LEU A 119 2.45 -19.20 -2.50
CA LEU A 119 3.11 -20.39 -1.95
C LEU A 119 2.45 -20.85 -0.65
N ILE A 120 2.11 -19.90 0.25
CA ILE A 120 1.45 -20.23 1.52
C ILE A 120 0.04 -20.76 1.28
N GLY A 121 -0.74 -20.13 0.40
CA GLY A 121 -2.07 -20.62 0.08
C GLY A 121 -2.04 -22.03 -0.49
N GLN A 122 -1.08 -22.33 -1.37
CA GLN A 122 -0.91 -23.68 -1.91
C GLN A 122 -0.54 -24.70 -0.84
N VAL A 123 0.35 -24.33 0.08
CA VAL A 123 0.67 -25.17 1.24
C VAL A 123 -0.57 -25.40 2.11
N ALA A 124 -1.41 -24.38 2.32
CA ALA A 124 -2.64 -24.51 3.08
C ALA A 124 -3.64 -25.48 2.41
N ILE A 125 -3.78 -25.45 1.08
CA ILE A 125 -4.62 -26.41 0.33
C ILE A 125 -4.08 -27.83 0.44
N VAL A 126 -2.77 -28.02 0.30
CA VAL A 126 -2.14 -29.35 0.45
C VAL A 126 -2.37 -29.90 1.85
N LEU A 127 -2.12 -29.10 2.89
CA LEU A 127 -2.39 -29.49 4.27
C LEU A 127 -3.88 -29.74 4.50
N GLY A 128 -4.73 -28.87 3.97
CA GLY A 128 -6.19 -29.02 3.99
C GLY A 128 -6.64 -30.36 3.43
N SER A 129 -6.13 -30.76 2.27
CA SER A 129 -6.46 -32.06 1.63
C SER A 129 -5.96 -33.29 2.40
N MET A 130 -4.95 -33.13 3.27
CA MET A 130 -4.45 -34.21 4.12
C MET A 130 -5.30 -34.40 5.39
N PHE A 131 -5.86 -33.31 5.92
CA PHE A 131 -6.59 -33.30 7.20
C PHE A 131 -8.11 -33.17 7.05
N SER A 132 -8.59 -32.72 5.89
CA SER A 132 -9.97 -32.48 5.53
C SER A 132 -10.22 -33.01 4.12
N GLU A 133 -11.44 -33.36 3.75
CA GLU A 133 -11.80 -33.86 2.40
C GLU A 133 -11.80 -32.74 1.33
N THR A 134 -10.82 -31.84 1.41
CA THR A 134 -10.64 -30.70 0.51
C THR A 134 -10.16 -31.16 -0.86
N ASN A 135 -10.83 -30.69 -1.91
CA ASN A 135 -10.41 -30.94 -3.29
C ASN A 135 -9.15 -30.13 -3.60
N PHE A 136 -8.11 -30.80 -4.10
CA PHE A 136 -6.91 -30.12 -4.57
C PHE A 136 -7.24 -29.23 -5.77
N HIS A 137 -7.01 -27.93 -5.63
CA HIS A 137 -7.22 -26.95 -6.69
C HIS A 137 -6.10 -25.91 -6.67
N LEU A 138 -5.88 -25.24 -7.81
CA LEU A 138 -4.94 -24.14 -7.89
C LEU A 138 -5.61 -22.84 -7.45
N LEU A 139 -4.93 -22.06 -6.62
CA LEU A 139 -5.39 -20.75 -6.22
C LEU A 139 -5.46 -19.77 -7.40
N PRO A 140 -6.62 -19.12 -7.60
CA PRO A 140 -6.75 -18.04 -8.58
C PRO A 140 -6.12 -16.75 -8.01
N ILE A 141 -4.84 -16.56 -8.33
CA ILE A 141 -4.01 -15.44 -7.81
C ILE A 141 -4.32 -14.11 -8.49
N PHE A 142 -4.77 -14.16 -9.75
CA PHE A 142 -4.95 -12.98 -10.61
C PHE A 142 -6.43 -12.66 -10.82
N SER A 143 -7.23 -12.80 -9.77
CA SER A 143 -8.63 -12.39 -9.77
C SER A 143 -8.76 -10.87 -9.89
N GLU A 144 -9.95 -10.39 -10.25
CA GLU A 144 -10.24 -8.97 -10.31
C GLU A 144 -10.04 -8.30 -8.94
N SER A 145 -10.52 -8.95 -7.87
CA SER A 145 -10.37 -8.49 -6.48
C SER A 145 -8.90 -8.33 -6.07
N TYR A 146 -8.01 -9.22 -6.53
CA TYR A 146 -6.57 -9.07 -6.32
C TYR A 146 -6.03 -7.80 -6.99
N TRP A 147 -6.36 -7.58 -8.26
CA TRP A 147 -5.89 -6.40 -9.00
C TRP A 147 -6.44 -5.10 -8.46
N GLN A 148 -7.69 -5.09 -7.99
CA GLN A 148 -8.28 -3.95 -7.28
C GLN A 148 -7.47 -3.63 -6.01
N GLY A 149 -7.11 -4.65 -5.22
CA GLY A 149 -6.29 -4.48 -4.01
C GLY A 149 -4.86 -3.99 -4.29
N VAL A 150 -4.21 -4.53 -5.33
CA VAL A 150 -2.88 -4.07 -5.77
C VAL A 150 -2.95 -2.61 -6.23
N THR A 151 -3.93 -2.29 -7.07
CA THR A 151 -4.14 -0.93 -7.59
C THR A 151 -4.38 0.06 -6.46
N PHE A 152 -5.22 -0.30 -5.49
CA PHE A 152 -5.44 0.47 -4.27
C PHE A 152 -4.14 0.72 -3.50
N TYR A 153 -3.31 -0.30 -3.32
CA TYR A 153 -2.01 -0.15 -2.64
C TYR A 153 -1.08 0.82 -3.38
N PHE A 154 -0.98 0.72 -4.70
CA PHE A 154 -0.18 1.64 -5.52
C PHE A 154 -0.64 3.10 -5.39
N PHE A 155 -1.93 3.34 -5.10
CA PHE A 155 -2.46 4.69 -4.89
C PHE A 155 -2.13 5.27 -3.53
N ILE A 156 -2.23 4.46 -2.47
CA ILE A 156 -1.96 4.94 -1.11
C ILE A 156 -0.46 5.00 -0.81
N GLN A 157 0.35 4.16 -1.47
CA GLN A 157 1.78 4.00 -1.18
C GLN A 157 2.57 5.33 -1.22
N PRO A 158 2.38 6.24 -2.21
CA PRO A 158 3.14 7.49 -2.26
C PRO A 158 2.85 8.42 -1.07
N THR A 159 1.61 8.43 -0.58
CA THR A 159 1.21 9.19 0.61
C THR A 159 1.92 8.68 1.86
N PHE A 160 2.02 7.35 2.02
CA PHE A 160 2.76 6.75 3.13
C PHE A 160 4.27 6.93 2.99
N LEU A 161 4.80 6.94 1.77
CA LEU A 161 6.20 7.27 1.49
C LEU A 161 6.52 8.71 1.91
N LEU A 162 5.68 9.67 1.54
CA LEU A 162 5.81 11.07 1.98
C LEU A 162 5.74 11.17 3.51
N GLY A 163 4.76 10.52 4.14
CA GLY A 163 4.61 10.50 5.59
C GLY A 163 5.81 9.90 6.32
N ALA A 164 6.43 8.87 5.76
CA ALA A 164 7.67 8.28 6.28
C ALA A 164 8.86 9.24 6.24
N ILE A 165 8.88 10.17 5.29
CA ILE A 165 9.92 11.21 5.20
C ILE A 165 9.58 12.38 6.13
N LEU A 166 8.34 12.89 6.13
CA LEU A 166 7.95 14.11 6.84
C LEU A 166 8.10 13.99 8.36
N PHE A 167 7.60 12.91 8.96
CA PHE A 167 7.56 12.78 10.40
C PHE A 167 8.82 12.10 10.93
N THR A 168 9.41 12.63 12.01
CA THR A 168 10.59 12.05 12.67
C THR A 168 10.22 11.12 13.83
N LYS A 169 9.19 11.47 14.60
CA LYS A 169 8.65 10.68 15.72
C LYS A 169 7.21 10.24 15.44
N ASN A 170 6.84 9.04 15.87
CA ASN A 170 5.51 8.43 15.73
C ASN A 170 4.97 8.51 14.29
N ARG A 171 5.85 8.16 13.34
CA ARG A 171 5.69 8.41 11.90
C ARG A 171 4.44 7.76 11.32
N ILE A 172 4.20 6.50 11.72
CA ILE A 172 3.04 5.72 11.29
C ILE A 172 1.74 6.39 11.77
N ILE A 173 1.63 6.64 13.08
CA ILE A 173 0.41 7.22 13.69
C ILE A 173 0.11 8.60 13.10
N LYS A 174 1.11 9.46 12.93
CA LYS A 174 0.92 10.80 12.38
C LYS A 174 0.47 10.77 10.92
N THR A 175 1.03 9.86 10.12
CA THR A 175 0.61 9.70 8.73
C THR A 175 -0.81 9.17 8.64
N LEU A 176 -1.16 8.19 9.48
CA LEU A 176 -2.51 7.64 9.53
C LEU A 176 -3.53 8.70 9.99
N LEU A 177 -3.20 9.48 11.02
CA LEU A 177 -4.02 10.62 11.46
C LEU A 177 -4.23 11.63 10.32
N PHE A 178 -3.18 11.98 9.58
CA PHE A 178 -3.27 12.89 8.45
C PHE A 178 -4.20 12.34 7.35
N VAL A 179 -4.06 11.06 7.00
CA VAL A 179 -4.95 10.41 6.01
C VAL A 179 -6.40 10.41 6.50
N VAL A 180 -6.64 10.09 7.77
CA VAL A 180 -7.99 10.10 8.36
C VAL A 180 -8.58 11.51 8.33
N LEU A 181 -7.81 12.54 8.71
CA LEU A 181 -8.26 13.93 8.67
C LEU A 181 -8.55 14.40 7.24
N LEU A 182 -7.74 13.97 6.26
CA LEU A 182 -7.95 14.27 4.85
C LEU A 182 -9.25 13.64 4.35
N VAL A 183 -9.46 12.35 4.60
CA VAL A 183 -10.68 11.63 4.23
C VAL A 183 -11.91 12.26 4.90
N PHE A 184 -11.83 12.55 6.20
CA PHE A 184 -12.90 13.20 6.94
C PHE A 184 -13.21 14.61 6.41
N GLY A 185 -12.17 15.38 6.06
CA GLY A 185 -12.32 16.69 5.43
C GLY A 185 -13.00 16.60 4.06
N LEU A 186 -12.65 15.61 3.24
CA LEU A 186 -13.33 15.36 1.96
C LEU A 186 -14.79 14.97 2.16
N PHE A 187 -15.11 14.18 3.19
CA PHE A 187 -16.51 13.86 3.53
C PHE A 187 -17.30 15.11 3.90
N ILE A 188 -16.76 15.97 4.76
CA ILE A 188 -17.41 17.23 5.13
C ILE A 188 -17.59 18.12 3.90
N PHE A 189 -16.55 18.26 3.07
CA PHE A 189 -16.60 19.06 1.86
C PHE A 189 -17.68 18.57 0.89
N ASN A 190 -17.75 17.26 0.62
CA ASN A 190 -18.80 16.67 -0.20
C ASN A 190 -20.19 16.88 0.42
N GLY A 191 -20.34 16.74 1.75
CA GLY A 191 -21.59 17.03 2.44
C GLY A 191 -22.04 18.49 2.31
N ILE A 192 -21.11 19.45 2.39
CA ILE A 192 -21.39 20.87 2.18
C ILE A 192 -21.80 21.12 0.73
N LEU A 193 -21.07 20.59 -0.25
CA LEU A 193 -21.42 20.72 -1.66
C LEU A 193 -22.82 20.16 -1.93
N PHE A 194 -23.09 18.94 -1.44
CA PHE A 194 -24.41 18.33 -1.55
C PHE A 194 -25.50 19.22 -0.96
N SER A 195 -25.28 19.77 0.24
CA SER A 195 -26.23 20.69 0.87
C SER A 195 -26.47 21.96 0.06
N ILE A 196 -25.43 22.55 -0.54
CA ILE A 196 -25.54 23.76 -1.36
C ILE A 196 -26.33 23.46 -2.65
N PHE A 197 -26.01 22.36 -3.33
CA PHE A 197 -26.68 21.98 -4.57
C PHE A 197 -28.14 21.58 -4.34
N ASN A 198 -28.46 20.94 -3.21
CA ASN A 198 -29.82 20.51 -2.93
C ASN A 198 -30.74 21.64 -2.43
N ILE A 199 -30.22 22.57 -1.62
CA ILE A 199 -31.01 23.74 -1.15
C ILE A 199 -31.25 24.75 -2.29
N GLY A 200 -30.32 24.86 -3.25
CA GLY A 200 -30.36 25.91 -4.28
C GLY A 200 -30.91 25.49 -5.66
N TYR A 201 -30.84 24.21 -6.02
CA TYR A 201 -31.12 23.76 -7.39
C TYR A 201 -32.02 22.53 -7.50
N ASP A 202 -32.45 21.94 -6.37
CA ASP A 202 -33.33 20.75 -6.31
C ASP A 202 -32.93 19.63 -7.29
N ILE A 203 -31.62 19.37 -7.36
CA ILE A 203 -31.03 18.43 -8.32
C ILE A 203 -31.21 16.98 -7.82
N PHE A 204 -31.41 16.76 -6.52
CA PHE A 204 -31.50 15.43 -5.91
C PHE A 204 -32.83 15.28 -5.14
N SER A 205 -33.71 14.41 -5.64
CA SER A 205 -35.06 14.17 -5.09
C SER A 205 -35.08 13.84 -3.58
N GLU A 206 -36.07 14.41 -2.87
CA GLU A 206 -36.21 14.51 -1.40
C GLU A 206 -36.14 13.20 -0.57
N ASP A 207 -36.20 12.00 -1.15
CA ASP A 207 -36.28 10.74 -0.39
C ASP A 207 -34.93 10.01 -0.16
N GLN A 208 -33.80 10.58 -0.58
CA GLN A 208 -32.53 9.86 -0.74
C GLN A 208 -31.37 10.33 0.17
N ILE A 209 -31.70 11.11 1.20
CA ILE A 209 -30.86 12.17 1.79
C ILE A 209 -29.53 11.70 2.41
N VAL A 210 -29.37 10.42 2.80
CA VAL A 210 -28.10 9.96 3.40
C VAL A 210 -27.61 8.65 2.82
N SER A 211 -28.43 7.59 2.76
CA SER A 211 -27.96 6.27 2.29
C SER A 211 -27.54 6.28 0.81
N ASN A 212 -28.27 7.02 -0.02
CA ASN A 212 -28.02 7.06 -1.45
C ASN A 212 -26.98 8.10 -1.83
N ALA A 213 -26.81 9.18 -1.04
CA ALA A 213 -25.66 10.07 -1.21
C ALA A 213 -24.33 9.32 -0.99
N PHE A 214 -24.27 8.38 -0.05
CA PHE A 214 -23.11 7.50 0.13
C PHE A 214 -22.94 6.50 -1.02
N SER A 215 -24.02 5.93 -1.56
CA SER A 215 -23.92 5.01 -2.70
C SER A 215 -23.55 5.74 -4.00
N LEU A 216 -24.12 6.92 -4.24
CA LEU A 216 -23.82 7.77 -5.39
C LEU A 216 -22.41 8.36 -5.32
N ALA A 217 -21.95 8.81 -4.15
CA ALA A 217 -20.54 9.23 -4.00
C ALA A 217 -19.57 8.06 -4.22
N ARG A 218 -19.96 6.83 -3.85
CA ARG A 218 -19.20 5.61 -4.15
C ARG A 218 -19.20 5.28 -5.64
N GLU A 219 -20.31 5.51 -6.34
CA GLU A 219 -20.45 5.31 -7.79
C GLU A 219 -19.77 6.41 -8.61
N ASP A 220 -19.84 7.69 -8.23
CA ASP A 220 -19.19 8.80 -8.94
C ASP A 220 -17.66 8.80 -8.76
N PHE A 221 -17.17 8.34 -7.61
CA PHE A 221 -15.75 8.02 -7.49
C PHE A 221 -15.35 6.79 -8.30
N SER A 222 -16.26 5.92 -8.75
CA SER A 222 -15.91 4.57 -9.23
C SER A 222 -15.02 4.49 -10.47
N GLY A 223 -14.90 5.55 -11.27
CA GLY A 223 -14.11 5.52 -12.51
C GLY A 223 -13.24 6.75 -12.74
N ILE A 224 -13.81 7.75 -13.40
CA ILE A 224 -13.06 8.93 -13.90
C ILE A 224 -12.56 9.82 -12.75
N GLY A 225 -13.33 9.94 -11.67
CA GLY A 225 -12.95 10.68 -10.47
C GLY A 225 -11.71 10.09 -9.79
N ILE A 226 -11.71 8.77 -9.52
CA ILE A 226 -10.51 8.07 -9.01
C ILE A 226 -9.36 8.21 -9.99
N PHE A 227 -9.58 8.01 -11.30
CA PHE A 227 -8.50 8.05 -12.29
C PHE A 227 -7.79 9.42 -12.34
N LEU A 228 -8.55 10.52 -12.41
CA LEU A 228 -7.99 11.88 -12.41
C LEU A 228 -7.33 12.22 -11.08
N PHE A 229 -7.97 11.87 -9.96
CA PHE A 229 -7.41 12.08 -8.63
C PHE A 229 -6.08 11.34 -8.47
N VAL A 230 -6.00 10.11 -8.96
CA VAL A 230 -4.80 9.25 -8.92
C VAL A 230 -3.68 9.84 -9.78
N ILE A 231 -3.96 10.18 -11.04
CA ILE A 231 -2.96 10.72 -11.97
C ILE A 231 -2.34 12.01 -11.44
N ILE A 232 -3.08 12.78 -10.66
CA ILE A 232 -2.58 14.02 -10.09
C ILE A 232 -1.90 13.75 -8.73
N MET A 233 -2.56 13.03 -7.82
CA MET A 233 -2.06 12.82 -6.46
C MET A 233 -0.77 12.01 -6.42
N VAL A 234 -0.66 10.93 -7.19
CA VAL A 234 0.53 10.07 -7.13
C VAL A 234 1.80 10.84 -7.53
N PRO A 235 1.86 11.54 -8.69
CA PRO A 235 3.00 12.38 -9.04
C PRO A 235 3.25 13.53 -8.07
N VAL A 236 2.19 14.21 -7.60
CA VAL A 236 2.33 15.31 -6.64
C VAL A 236 2.94 14.83 -5.33
N MET A 237 2.51 13.67 -4.81
CA MET A 237 3.07 13.09 -3.57
C MET A 237 4.52 12.63 -3.76
N LEU A 238 4.86 12.04 -4.91
CA LEU A 238 6.25 11.67 -5.24
C LEU A 238 7.15 12.90 -5.39
N LEU A 239 6.64 13.97 -5.99
CA LEU A 239 7.35 15.23 -6.16
C LEU A 239 7.54 15.94 -4.81
N ALA A 240 6.52 15.93 -3.94
CA ALA A 240 6.65 16.41 -2.56
C ALA A 240 7.68 15.58 -1.77
N ALA A 241 7.72 14.26 -1.98
CA ALA A 241 8.72 13.40 -1.35
C ALA A 241 10.13 13.74 -1.83
N TYR A 242 10.31 14.01 -3.12
CA TYR A 242 11.58 14.46 -3.70
C TYR A 242 12.08 15.75 -3.06
N PHE A 243 11.26 16.80 -2.99
CA PHE A 243 11.67 18.06 -2.36
C PHE A 243 11.99 17.89 -0.88
N LYS A 244 11.24 17.03 -0.17
CA LYS A 244 11.50 16.79 1.25
C LYS A 244 12.81 16.03 1.50
N ILE A 245 13.22 15.16 0.58
CA ILE A 245 14.54 14.51 0.66
C ILE A 245 15.66 15.53 0.46
N ILE A 246 15.53 16.44 -0.51
CA ILE A 246 16.50 17.52 -0.74
C ILE A 246 16.66 18.39 0.51
N GLU A 247 15.55 18.81 1.12
CA GLU A 247 15.57 19.64 2.33
C GLU A 247 16.32 18.97 3.50
N LYS A 248 16.35 17.63 3.56
CA LYS A 248 17.05 16.88 4.60
C LYS A 248 18.52 16.59 4.29
N GLU A 249 18.92 16.77 3.04
CA GLU A 249 20.29 16.55 2.58
C GLU A 249 21.17 17.79 2.86
N VAL A 250 20.55 18.97 2.97
CA VAL A 250 21.16 20.27 3.36
C VAL A 250 21.19 20.41 4.88
#